data_AF-A0A7J9VHT4-F1
#
_entry.id   AF-A0A7J9VHT4-F1
#
_cell.length_a   1.000
_cell.length_b   1.000
_cell.length_c   1.000
_cell.angle_alpha   90.00
_cell.angle_beta   90.00
_cell.angle_gamma   90.00
#
_symmetry.space_group_name_H-M   'P 1'
#
loop_
_entity.id
_entity.type
_entity.pdbx_description
1 polymer ?
#
loop_
_entity_poly.entity_id
_entity_poly.type
_entity_poly.pdbx_seq_one_letter_code
_entity_poly.pdbx_strand_id
1 'polypeptide(L)' 'MVEDFLGEDDRVGRAYTPGEIARKLARSSGAASNALDRLVEDGTVVQTSQKPRRFRLADETAHT' A
#
# COMPACT_ATOMS: atom_id res chain seq x y z
N MET A 1 8.14 -7.55 0.03
CA MET A 1 8.03 -6.43 1.01
C MET A 1 6.66 -5.74 0.79
N VAL A 2 6.21 -4.73 1.56
CA VAL A 2 4.85 -4.15 1.32
C VAL A 2 4.77 -3.43 -0.03
N GLU A 3 5.80 -2.65 -0.37
CA GLU A 3 5.98 -2.04 -1.70
C GLU A 3 5.96 -3.10 -2.83
N ASP A 4 6.73 -4.17 -2.68
CA ASP A 4 6.83 -5.26 -3.66
C ASP A 4 5.49 -6.01 -3.84
N PHE A 5 4.71 -6.19 -2.77
CA PHE A 5 3.33 -6.70 -2.88
C PHE A 5 2.44 -5.80 -3.75
N LEU A 6 2.57 -4.48 -3.64
CA LEU A 6 1.77 -3.50 -4.39
C LEU A 6 2.28 -3.30 -5.82
N GLY A 7 3.57 -3.55 -6.05
CA GLY A 7 4.22 -3.46 -7.35
C GLY A 7 4.09 -4.70 -8.24
N GLU A 8 3.57 -5.83 -7.73
CA GLU A 8 3.23 -6.98 -8.57
C GLU A 8 2.25 -6.58 -9.69
N ASP A 9 2.53 -6.98 -10.94
CA ASP A 9 1.81 -6.57 -12.17
C ASP A 9 0.27 -6.69 -12.07
N ASP A 10 -0.25 -7.78 -11.48
CA ASP A 10 -1.71 -7.98 -11.29
C ASP A 10 -2.32 -7.01 -10.24
N ARG A 11 -1.50 -6.33 -9.45
CA ARG A 11 -1.91 -5.49 -8.32
C ARG A 11 -1.61 -4.02 -8.51
N VAL A 12 -0.77 -3.67 -9.47
CA VAL A 12 -0.62 -2.30 -9.94
C VAL A 12 -2.00 -1.75 -10.29
N GLY A 13 -2.30 -0.54 -9.82
CA GLY A 13 -3.62 0.07 -10.03
C GLY A 13 -4.68 -0.32 -9.00
N ARG A 14 -4.49 -1.38 -8.19
CA ARG A 14 -5.46 -1.86 -7.18
C ARG A 14 -5.15 -1.36 -5.77
N ALA A 15 -6.18 -1.03 -5.01
CA ALA A 15 -6.05 -0.56 -3.64
C ALA A 15 -6.46 -1.63 -2.61
N TYR A 16 -5.68 -1.77 -1.56
CA TYR A 16 -5.85 -2.79 -0.52
C TYR A 16 -5.90 -2.15 0.87
N THR A 17 -6.61 -2.78 1.78
CA THR A 17 -6.56 -2.43 3.21
C THR A 17 -5.28 -2.97 3.86
N PRO A 18 -4.82 -2.38 4.98
CA PRO A 18 -3.68 -2.92 5.72
C PRO A 18 -3.87 -4.38 6.15
N GLY A 19 -5.11 -4.78 6.47
CA GLY A 19 -5.44 -6.15 6.85
C GLY A 19 -5.32 -7.15 5.70
N GLU A 20 -5.72 -6.76 4.48
CA GLU A 20 -5.55 -7.61 3.29
C GLU A 20 -4.08 -7.84 2.96
N ILE A 21 -3.28 -6.78 3.00
CA ILE A 21 -1.83 -6.85 2.77
C ILE A 21 -1.16 -7.70 3.86
N ALA A 22 -1.48 -7.45 5.13
CA ALA A 22 -0.95 -8.19 6.27
C ALA A 22 -1.23 -9.70 6.16
N ARG A 23 -2.46 -10.07 5.79
CA ARG A 23 -2.85 -11.47 5.59
C ARG A 23 -2.05 -12.14 4.47
N LYS A 24 -1.85 -11.45 3.34
CA LYS A 24 -1.11 -11.99 2.20
C LYS A 24 0.38 -12.12 2.49
N LEU A 25 0.94 -11.21 3.28
CA LEU A 25 2.35 -11.21 3.65
C LEU A 25 2.66 -12.02 4.93
N ALA A 26 1.67 -12.68 5.54
CA ALA A 26 1.80 -13.36 6.83
C ALA A 26 2.42 -12.46 7.92
N ARG A 27 2.00 -11.18 7.96
CA ARG A 27 2.47 -10.14 8.89
C ARG A 27 1.31 -9.68 9.77
N SER A 28 1.63 -8.98 10.87
CA SER A 28 0.59 -8.32 11.66
C SER A 28 0.03 -7.09 10.93
N SER A 29 -1.26 -6.81 11.13
CA SER A 29 -1.92 -5.61 10.57
C SER A 29 -1.25 -4.32 11.03
N GLY A 30 -0.73 -4.27 12.26
CA GLY A 30 0.04 -3.14 12.78
C GLY A 30 1.37 -2.95 12.04
N ALA A 31 2.10 -4.03 11.76
CA ALA A 31 3.34 -3.95 10.98
C ALA A 31 3.09 -3.50 9.54
N ALA A 32 2.03 -4.01 8.89
CA ALA A 32 1.62 -3.55 7.57
C ALA A 32 1.19 -2.09 7.59
N SER A 33 0.43 -1.65 8.59
CA SER A 33 0.00 -0.25 8.72
C SER A 33 1.20 0.68 8.88
N ASN A 34 2.12 0.38 9.80
CA ASN A 34 3.33 1.18 10.01
C ASN A 34 4.23 1.26 8.76
N ALA A 35 4.29 0.19 7.97
CA ALA A 35 5.01 0.21 6.70
C ALA A 35 4.30 1.09 5.66
N LEU A 36 2.97 0.97 5.55
CA LEU A 36 2.17 1.78 4.63
C LEU A 36 2.23 3.27 4.98
N ASP A 37 2.16 3.61 6.27
CA ASP A 37 2.27 5.01 6.73
C ASP A 37 3.63 5.59 6.31
N ARG A 38 4.75 4.86 6.50
CA ARG A 38 6.08 5.28 6.01
C ARG A 38 6.15 5.41 4.49
N LEU A 39 5.57 4.47 3.74
CA LEU A 39 5.58 4.50 2.27
C LEU A 39 4.72 5.64 1.71
N VAL A 40 3.71 6.08 2.46
CA VAL A 40 2.94 7.30 2.13
C VAL A 40 3.75 8.55 2.39
N GLU A 41 4.49 8.62 3.49
CA GLU A 41 5.41 9.74 3.78
C GLU A 41 6.51 9.86 2.70
N ASP A 42 7.01 8.73 2.20
CA ASP A 42 8.03 8.65 1.14
C ASP A 42 7.46 8.92 -0.27
N GLY A 43 6.13 8.91 -0.43
CA GLY A 43 5.47 9.09 -1.73
C GLY A 43 5.42 7.84 -2.61
N THR A 44 5.97 6.71 -2.16
CA THR A 44 5.91 5.41 -2.86
C THR A 44 4.50 4.81 -2.89
N VAL A 45 3.67 5.09 -1.88
CA VAL A 45 2.28 4.60 -1.78
C VAL A 45 1.34 5.77 -1.57
N VAL A 46 0.12 5.66 -2.11
CA VAL A 46 -0.95 6.63 -1.88
C VAL A 46 -2.09 6.00 -1.09
N GLN A 47 -2.59 6.73 -0.09
CA GLN A 47 -3.83 6.36 0.60
C GLN A 47 -5.02 6.85 -0.22
N THR A 48 -5.73 5.93 -0.88
CA THR A 48 -6.85 6.24 -1.78
C THR A 48 -8.19 6.40 -1.07
N SER A 49 -8.32 5.88 0.15
CA SER A 49 -9.51 6.06 0.98
C SER A 49 -9.14 6.06 2.45
N GLN A 50 -9.87 6.83 3.27
CA GLN A 50 -9.64 6.96 4.71
C GLN A 50 -10.50 6.00 5.55
N LYS A 51 -11.67 5.58 5.05
CA LYS A 51 -12.64 4.73 5.78
C LYS A 51 -13.39 3.77 4.84
N PRO A 52 -13.06 2.46 4.82
CA PRO A 52 -11.86 1.88 5.42
C PRO A 52 -10.59 2.42 4.74
N ARG A 53 -9.48 2.47 5.49
CA ARG A 53 -8.18 2.88 4.93
C ARG A 53 -7.78 1.96 3.78
N ARG A 54 -7.48 2.52 2.61
CA ARG A 54 -7.01 1.78 1.42
C ARG A 54 -5.76 2.42 0.83
N PHE A 55 -4.85 1.57 0.35
CA PHE A 55 -3.53 1.95 -0.11
C PHE A 55 -3.23 1.29 -1.45
N ARG A 56 -2.52 2.01 -2.32
CA ARG A 56 -2.05 1.54 -3.62
C ARG A 56 -0.66 2.11 -3.88
N LEU A 57 0.15 1.44 -4.70
CA LEU A 57 1.36 2.04 -5.25
C LEU A 57 1.06 3.42 -5.87
N ALA A 58 1.93 4.39 -5.62
CA ALA A 58 1.86 5.66 -6.33
C ALA A 58 2.05 5.39 -7.82
N ASP A 59 1.27 6.09 -8.65
CA ASP A 59 1.49 6.06 -10.08
C ASP A 59 2.73 6.92 -10.35
N GLU A 60 3.77 6.35 -10.97
CA GLU A 60 5.01 7.08 -11.29
C GLU A 60 4.73 8.36 -12.12
N THR A 61 3.55 8.43 -12.75
CA THR A 61 3.10 9.55 -13.60
C THR A 61 2.56 10.77 -12.82
N ALA A 62 2.50 10.75 -11.49
CA ALA A 62 2.00 11.87 -10.68
C ALA A 62 3.06 12.92 -10.30
N HIS A 63 4.12 13.07 -11.10
CA HIS A 63 5.08 14.17 -11.00
C HIS A 63 5.17 14.92 -12.33
N THR A 64 4.31 15.92 -12.52
CA THR A 64 4.43 16.97 -13.53
C THR A 64 3.88 18.26 -12.97
#